data_AF-A0A978W6L4-F1
#
_entry.id   AF-A0A978W6L4-F1
#
_cell.length_a   1.000
_cell.length_b   1.000
_cell.length_c   1.000
_cell.angle_alpha   90.00
_cell.angle_beta   90.00
_cell.angle_gamma   90.00
#
_symmetry.space_group_name_H-M   'P 1'
#
loop_
_entity.id
_entity.type
_entity.pdbx_description
1 polymer ?
#
loop_
_entity_poly.entity_id
_entity_poly.type
_entity_poly.pdbx_seq_one_letter_code
_entity_poly.pdbx_strand_id
1 'polypeptide(L)'
;MAAWIHGYMLGLVVLLWVVVVVPLSVGASSKEQLSSRECENLGFTGLALCSDCNTLAEYVKDQELVSDCLKCCTEDSDDSMSKITYAGAILEVCMRKLVFYPEIVGFIEEEKDQFPSVKVQYIFNSPPKLIMLDNAGQHKETIRIDNWKREHMLQFLREKVKTT
;
A
#
# COMPACT_ATOMS: atom_id res chain seq x y z
N MET A 1 2.78 -33.24 -65.27
CA MET A 1 2.90 -31.86 -64.77
C MET A 1 2.01 -31.56 -63.55
N ALA A 2 0.93 -32.31 -63.29
CA ALA A 2 -0.02 -32.02 -62.19
C ALA A 2 0.41 -32.46 -60.76
N ALA A 3 1.37 -33.38 -60.64
CA ALA A 3 1.80 -33.93 -59.33
C ALA A 3 2.73 -32.99 -58.54
N TRP A 4 3.48 -32.11 -59.23
CA TRP A 4 4.39 -31.14 -58.61
C TRP A 4 3.65 -29.96 -57.96
N ILE A 5 2.48 -29.59 -58.50
CA ILE A 5 1.67 -28.47 -58.02
C ILE A 5 0.92 -28.86 -56.73
N HIS A 6 0.49 -30.13 -56.61
CA HIS A 6 -0.13 -30.67 -55.39
C HIS A 6 0.84 -30.72 -54.21
N GLY A 7 2.11 -31.11 -54.44
CA GLY A 7 3.13 -31.12 -53.38
C GLY A 7 3.45 -29.72 -52.84
N TYR A 8 3.51 -28.72 -53.74
CA TYR A 8 3.73 -27.32 -53.36
C TYR A 8 2.53 -26.69 -52.63
N MET A 9 1.31 -27.02 -53.05
CA MET A 9 0.07 -26.56 -52.39
C MET A 9 -0.07 -27.15 -50.98
N LEU A 10 0.22 -28.44 -50.77
CA LEU A 10 0.23 -29.05 -49.44
C LEU A 10 1.33 -28.47 -48.54
N GLY A 11 2.53 -28.21 -49.09
CA GLY A 11 3.64 -27.59 -48.36
C GLY A 11 3.35 -26.15 -47.91
N LEU A 12 2.74 -25.34 -48.78
CA LEU A 12 2.33 -23.96 -48.45
C LEU A 12 1.21 -23.91 -47.40
N VAL A 13 0.25 -24.83 -47.46
CA VAL A 13 -0.83 -24.93 -46.47
C VAL A 13 -0.28 -25.35 -45.10
N VAL A 14 0.66 -26.30 -45.05
CA VAL A 14 1.32 -26.70 -43.79
C VAL A 14 2.16 -25.56 -43.22
N LEU A 15 2.92 -24.83 -44.05
CA LEU A 15 3.68 -23.66 -43.60
C LEU A 15 2.78 -22.53 -43.07
N LEU A 16 1.65 -22.27 -43.73
CA LEU A 16 0.66 -21.30 -43.25
C LEU A 16 0.00 -21.76 -41.94
N TRP A 17 -0.26 -23.05 -41.77
CA TRP A 17 -0.81 -23.59 -40.53
C TRP A 17 0.17 -23.47 -39.36
N VAL A 18 1.46 -23.74 -39.57
CA VAL A 18 2.51 -23.56 -38.54
C VAL A 18 2.68 -22.07 -38.18
N VAL A 19 2.65 -21.16 -39.15
CA VAL A 19 2.76 -19.70 -38.90
C VAL A 19 1.53 -19.12 -38.20
N VAL A 20 0.34 -19.71 -38.37
CA VAL A 20 -0.90 -19.25 -37.72
C VAL A 20 -1.09 -19.86 -36.33
N VAL A 21 -0.62 -21.09 -36.08
CA VAL A 21 -0.81 -21.77 -34.79
C VAL A 21 0.27 -21.39 -33.75
N VAL A 22 1.49 -21.06 -34.18
CA VAL A 22 2.61 -20.74 -33.27
C VAL A 22 2.57 -19.36 -32.57
N PRO A 23 1.93 -18.28 -33.07
CA PRO A 23 1.90 -17.01 -32.34
C PRO A 23 0.83 -16.96 -31.22
N LEU A 24 -0.03 -17.97 -31.11
CA LEU A 24 -1.14 -17.98 -30.14
C LEU A 24 -0.75 -18.44 -28.73
N SER A 25 0.52 -18.81 -28.49
CA SER A 25 1.03 -19.17 -27.17
C SER A 25 1.85 -18.08 -26.49
N VAL A 26 1.82 -16.84 -26.99
CA VAL A 26 2.41 -15.70 -26.27
C VAL A 26 1.56 -15.44 -25.02
N GLY A 27 2.13 -15.84 -23.88
CA GLY A 27 1.48 -16.00 -22.59
C GLY A 27 0.62 -14.81 -22.18
N ALA A 28 -0.66 -15.12 -21.92
CA ALA A 28 -1.37 -14.43 -20.87
C ALA A 28 -0.56 -14.64 -19.58
N SER A 29 0.20 -13.64 -19.15
CA SER A 29 0.84 -13.59 -17.84
C SER A 29 -0.25 -13.41 -16.78
N SER A 30 -1.09 -14.42 -16.61
CA SER A 30 -1.88 -14.60 -15.42
C SER A 30 -0.87 -14.75 -14.28
N LYS A 31 -0.87 -13.82 -13.31
CA LYS A 31 -0.10 -14.00 -12.07
C LYS A 31 -0.63 -15.30 -11.43
N GLU A 32 0.10 -16.40 -11.60
CA GLU A 32 -0.27 -17.71 -11.09
C GLU A 32 -0.07 -17.69 -9.57
N GLN A 33 -1.15 -17.45 -8.84
CA GLN A 33 -1.10 -17.38 -7.39
C GLN A 33 -1.08 -18.80 -6.82
N LEU A 34 -0.04 -19.13 -6.04
CA LEU A 34 0.08 -20.42 -5.38
C LEU A 34 -0.92 -20.52 -4.20
N SER A 35 -1.30 -21.74 -3.83
CA SER A 35 -2.10 -21.94 -2.62
C SER A 35 -1.27 -21.67 -1.35
N SER A 36 -1.94 -21.37 -0.23
CA SER A 36 -1.25 -21.09 1.04
C SER A 36 -0.32 -22.23 1.48
N ARG A 37 -0.73 -23.48 1.26
CA ARG A 37 0.09 -24.67 1.58
C ARG A 37 1.34 -24.78 0.73
N GLU A 38 1.27 -24.41 -0.54
CA GLU A 38 2.44 -24.43 -1.43
C GLU A 38 3.43 -23.35 -1.02
N CYS A 39 2.93 -22.16 -0.67
CA CYS A 39 3.75 -21.08 -0.12
C CYS A 39 4.42 -21.48 1.20
N GLU A 40 3.68 -22.12 2.12
CA GLU A 40 4.23 -22.62 3.38
C GLU A 40 5.34 -23.66 3.14
N ASN A 41 5.18 -24.56 2.15
CA ASN A 41 6.20 -25.55 1.79
C ASN A 41 7.47 -24.91 1.21
N LEU A 42 7.34 -23.75 0.56
CA LEU A 42 8.46 -22.94 0.08
C LEU A 42 9.05 -22.05 1.20
N GLY A 43 8.44 -22.03 2.39
CA GLY A 43 8.89 -21.24 3.54
C GLY A 43 8.27 -19.84 3.65
N PHE A 44 7.30 -19.50 2.81
CA PHE A 44 6.56 -18.23 2.86
C PHE A 44 5.30 -18.35 3.73
N THR A 45 5.06 -17.37 4.59
CA THR A 45 3.90 -17.35 5.49
C THR A 45 2.65 -16.73 4.85
N GLY A 46 2.73 -16.25 3.61
CA GLY A 46 1.63 -15.54 2.92
C GLY A 46 1.31 -14.16 3.48
N LEU A 47 2.12 -13.64 4.41
CA LEU A 47 1.94 -12.32 5.04
C LEU A 47 2.76 -11.21 4.36
N ALA A 48 3.64 -11.55 3.43
CA ALA A 48 4.49 -10.60 2.74
C ALA A 48 3.68 -9.80 1.70
N LEU A 49 4.01 -8.51 1.58
CA LEU A 49 3.45 -7.66 0.54
C LEU A 49 4.29 -7.80 -0.75
N CYS A 50 3.66 -7.62 -1.91
CA CYS A 50 4.39 -7.75 -3.17
C CYS A 50 5.48 -6.67 -3.35
N SER A 51 5.33 -5.51 -2.70
CA SER A 51 6.37 -4.49 -2.58
C SER A 51 7.62 -4.98 -1.84
N ASP A 52 7.45 -5.81 -0.81
CA ASP A 52 8.56 -6.46 -0.10
C ASP A 52 9.31 -7.41 -1.03
N CYS A 53 8.59 -8.19 -1.85
CA CYS A 53 9.20 -9.07 -2.85
C CYS A 53 9.94 -8.30 -3.95
N ASN A 54 9.43 -7.13 -4.37
CA ASN A 54 10.14 -6.27 -5.32
C ASN A 54 11.42 -5.68 -4.71
N THR A 55 11.37 -5.28 -3.43
CA THR A 55 12.57 -4.82 -2.71
C THR A 55 13.58 -5.97 -2.58
N LEU A 56 13.11 -7.19 -2.28
CA LEU A 56 13.96 -8.38 -2.20
C LEU A 56 14.75 -8.61 -3.50
N ALA A 57 14.15 -8.33 -4.66
CA ALA A 57 14.78 -8.47 -5.97
C ALA A 57 16.00 -7.54 -6.17
N GLU A 58 16.09 -6.42 -5.43
CA GLU A 58 17.22 -5.50 -5.52
C GLU A 58 18.48 -6.06 -4.84
N TYR A 59 18.31 -6.89 -3.80
CA TYR A 59 19.40 -7.38 -2.97
C TYR A 59 19.71 -8.87 -3.20
N VAL A 60 18.73 -9.65 -3.62
CA VAL A 60 18.85 -11.09 -3.80
C VAL A 60 19.08 -11.42 -5.27
N LYS A 61 20.17 -12.16 -5.53
CA LYS A 61 20.55 -12.60 -6.89
C LYS A 61 19.80 -13.85 -7.36
N ASP A 62 19.02 -14.45 -6.47
CA ASP A 62 18.22 -15.64 -6.74
C ASP A 62 16.86 -15.22 -7.31
N GLN A 63 16.71 -15.35 -8.63
CA GLN A 63 15.45 -15.00 -9.30
C GLN A 63 14.34 -16.02 -9.05
N GLU A 64 14.67 -17.26 -8.69
CA GLU A 64 13.68 -18.28 -8.37
C GLU A 64 12.99 -17.92 -7.05
N LEU A 65 13.77 -17.53 -6.05
CA LEU A 65 13.25 -17.08 -4.76
C LEU A 65 12.37 -15.82 -4.88
N VAL A 66 12.78 -14.86 -5.73
CA VAL A 66 11.99 -13.65 -6.00
C VAL A 66 10.67 -14.00 -6.70
N SER A 67 10.72 -14.90 -7.68
CA SER A 67 9.53 -15.40 -8.36
C SER A 67 8.57 -16.07 -7.38
N ASP A 68 9.07 -16.93 -6.51
CA ASP A 68 8.23 -17.64 -5.53
C ASP A 68 7.65 -16.70 -4.49
N CYS A 69 8.41 -15.69 -4.06
CA CYS A 69 7.89 -14.59 -3.24
C CYS A 69 6.72 -13.89 -3.94
N LEU A 70 6.86 -13.54 -5.22
CA LEU A 70 5.82 -12.85 -6.00
C LEU A 70 4.57 -13.71 -6.25
N LYS A 71 4.69 -15.05 -6.26
CA LYS A 71 3.55 -15.96 -6.33
C LYS A 71 2.83 -16.14 -4.99
N CYS A 72 3.52 -15.84 -3.89
CA CYS A 72 3.05 -16.04 -2.52
C CYS A 72 2.71 -14.74 -1.77
N CYS A 73 2.95 -13.58 -2.37
CA CYS A 73 2.68 -12.29 -1.76
C CYS A 73 1.20 -11.91 -1.86
N THR A 74 0.80 -11.03 -0.95
CA THR A 74 -0.47 -10.31 -1.06
C THR A 74 -0.21 -9.00 -1.81
N GLU A 75 -1.01 -8.70 -2.83
CA GLU A 75 -0.92 -7.42 -3.52
C GLU A 75 -1.02 -6.28 -2.50
N ASP A 76 -0.19 -5.26 -2.68
CA ASP A 76 -0.26 -4.04 -1.92
C ASP A 76 -1.62 -3.38 -2.15
N SER A 77 -2.59 -3.72 -1.30
CA SER A 77 -3.82 -2.96 -1.24
C SER A 77 -3.48 -1.65 -0.54
N ASP A 78 -3.47 -0.54 -1.30
CA ASP A 78 -3.43 0.83 -0.76
C ASP A 78 -4.62 1.16 0.18
N ASP A 79 -5.47 0.16 0.46
CA ASP A 79 -6.81 0.35 0.97
C ASP A 79 -6.96 0.08 2.48
N SER A 80 -5.99 -0.55 3.16
CA SER A 80 -6.18 -0.90 4.59
C SER A 80 -5.56 0.09 5.58
N MET A 81 -4.54 0.87 5.18
CA MET A 81 -4.00 1.97 5.98
C MET A 81 -3.83 3.27 5.20
N SER A 82 -3.49 3.25 3.92
CA SER A 82 -3.26 4.46 3.10
C SER A 82 -4.55 5.19 2.69
N LYS A 83 -5.70 4.52 2.64
CA LYS A 83 -6.98 5.11 2.19
C LYS A 83 -7.86 5.74 3.27
N ILE A 84 -7.50 5.63 4.55
CA ILE A 84 -8.28 6.29 5.60
C ILE A 84 -7.84 7.75 5.68
N THR A 85 -8.40 8.57 4.79
CA THR A 85 -8.30 10.03 4.90
C THR A 85 -9.46 10.55 5.74
N TYR A 86 -9.14 11.12 6.90
CA TYR A 86 -10.08 11.77 7.79
C TYR A 86 -10.41 13.17 7.26
N ALA A 87 -11.64 13.63 7.48
CA ALA A 87 -12.05 14.97 7.06
C ALA A 87 -11.45 16.06 7.96
N GLY A 88 -11.03 15.69 9.17
CA GLY A 88 -10.37 16.56 10.12
C GLY A 88 -9.90 15.81 11.36
N ALA A 89 -9.31 16.54 12.30
CA ALA A 89 -8.94 16.00 13.60
C ALA A 89 -9.11 17.04 14.71
N ILE A 90 -9.30 16.58 15.95
CA ILE A 90 -9.28 17.41 17.15
C ILE A 90 -8.08 16.98 17.98
N LEU A 91 -7.12 17.88 18.17
CA LEU A 91 -6.05 17.75 19.15
C LEU A 91 -6.61 18.14 20.52
N GLU A 92 -7.02 17.14 21.29
CA GLU A 92 -7.51 17.34 22.66
C GLU A 92 -6.35 17.27 23.65
N VAL A 93 -6.17 18.33 24.44
CA VAL A 93 -5.06 18.48 25.40
C VAL A 93 -5.54 19.13 26.70
N CYS A 94 -4.84 18.92 27.81
CA CYS A 94 -5.05 19.69 29.04
C CYS A 94 -4.09 20.90 29.08
N MET A 95 -4.65 22.11 29.11
CA MET A 95 -3.88 23.37 29.16
C MET A 95 -2.81 23.36 30.26
N ARG A 96 -3.13 22.87 31.46
CA ARG A 96 -2.21 22.85 32.61
C ARG A 96 -1.08 21.81 32.50
N LYS A 97 -1.26 20.79 31.66
CA LYS A 97 -0.27 19.71 31.50
C LYS A 97 0.61 19.89 30.26
N LEU A 98 0.30 20.85 29.37
CA LEU A 98 1.06 21.09 28.15
C LEU A 98 2.55 21.37 28.39
N VAL A 99 2.92 21.93 29.54
CA VAL A 99 4.32 22.13 29.95
C VAL A 99 5.14 20.83 29.95
N PHE A 100 4.50 19.68 30.12
CA PHE A 100 5.15 18.37 30.09
C PHE A 100 5.27 17.78 28.67
N TYR A 101 4.69 18.44 27.67
CA TYR A 101 4.64 17.97 26.28
C TYR A 101 5.18 19.04 25.32
N PRO A 102 6.48 19.38 25.40
CA PRO A 102 7.08 20.47 24.61
C PRO A 102 6.93 20.25 23.09
N GLU A 103 6.97 19.00 22.63
CA GLU A 103 6.73 18.63 21.23
C GLU A 103 5.35 19.06 20.73
N ILE A 104 4.34 18.91 21.59
CA ILE A 104 2.94 19.24 21.30
C ILE A 104 2.72 20.76 21.34
N VAL A 105 3.36 21.45 22.29
CA VAL A 105 3.35 22.92 22.34
C VAL A 105 3.96 23.47 21.06
N GLY A 106 5.14 22.96 20.67
CA GLY A 106 5.80 23.33 19.42
C GLY A 106 4.89 23.17 18.21
N PHE A 107 4.23 22.02 18.09
CA PHE A 107 3.24 21.81 17.02
C PHE A 107 2.08 22.81 17.04
N ILE A 108 1.51 23.09 18.21
CA ILE A 108 0.39 24.03 18.35
C ILE A 108 0.79 25.45 17.94
N GLU A 109 2.01 25.88 18.27
CA GLU A 109 2.47 27.25 18.05
C GLU A 109 3.06 27.48 16.66
N GLU A 110 3.77 26.51 16.09
CA GLU A 110 4.59 26.70 14.89
C GLU A 110 3.95 26.10 13.62
N GLU A 111 3.27 24.95 13.71
CA GLU A 111 2.81 24.23 12.50
C GLU A 111 1.30 23.96 12.42
N LYS A 112 0.55 24.14 13.51
CA LYS A 112 -0.90 23.88 13.54
C LYS A 112 -1.67 24.62 12.44
N ASP A 113 -1.24 25.81 12.07
CA ASP A 113 -1.88 26.62 11.03
C ASP A 113 -1.74 26.03 9.62
N GLN A 114 -0.79 25.11 9.40
CA GLN A 114 -0.66 24.34 8.16
C GLN A 114 -1.81 23.33 7.98
N PHE A 115 -2.60 23.08 9.04
CA PHE A 115 -3.67 22.09 9.06
C PHE A 115 -5.02 22.73 9.46
N PRO A 116 -5.75 23.38 8.52
CA PRO A 116 -7.02 24.06 8.81
C PRO A 116 -8.13 23.12 9.32
N SER A 117 -8.11 21.87 8.87
CA SER A 117 -9.04 20.80 9.25
C SER A 117 -8.73 20.19 10.62
N VAL A 118 -7.62 20.58 11.25
CA VAL A 118 -7.27 20.21 12.62
C VAL A 118 -7.72 21.32 13.57
N LYS A 119 -8.32 20.98 14.71
CA LYS A 119 -8.69 21.95 15.76
C LYS A 119 -8.04 21.57 17.08
N VAL A 120 -7.71 22.55 17.91
CA VAL A 120 -7.17 22.29 19.26
C VAL A 120 -8.31 22.47 20.26
N GLN A 121 -8.49 21.50 21.16
CA GLN A 121 -9.49 21.55 22.21
C GLN A 121 -8.84 21.35 23.57
N TYR A 122 -9.11 22.28 24.49
CA TYR A 122 -8.52 22.26 25.82
C TYR A 122 -9.51 21.65 26.82
N ILE A 123 -9.27 20.40 27.24
CA ILE A 123 -10.12 19.65 28.16
C ILE A 123 -9.35 19.34 29.44
N PHE A 124 -9.98 19.66 30.59
CA PHE A 124 -9.35 19.45 31.88
C PHE A 124 -9.00 17.97 32.10
N ASN A 125 -7.76 17.75 32.55
CA ASN A 125 -7.20 16.42 32.84
C ASN A 125 -7.14 15.44 31.66
N SER A 126 -7.38 15.92 30.43
CA SER A 126 -7.23 15.09 29.25
C SER A 126 -5.75 14.87 28.88
N PRO A 127 -5.31 13.63 28.62
CA PRO A 127 -4.01 13.37 28.02
C PRO A 127 -4.03 13.81 26.55
N PRO A 128 -2.88 14.26 25.99
CA PRO A 128 -2.80 14.60 24.59
C PRO A 128 -3.21 13.46 23.65
N LYS A 129 -4.22 13.73 22.83
CA LYS A 129 -4.75 12.77 21.85
C LYS A 129 -5.31 13.48 20.62
N LEU A 130 -5.25 12.79 19.49
CA LEU A 130 -5.95 13.16 18.28
C LEU A 130 -7.27 12.40 18.21
N ILE A 131 -8.38 13.11 18.05
CA ILE A 131 -9.69 12.56 17.77
C ILE A 131 -9.97 12.79 16.28
N MET A 132 -9.99 11.72 15.51
CA MET A 132 -10.13 11.79 14.06
C MET A 132 -11.60 11.90 13.67
N LEU A 133 -11.89 12.75 12.69
CA LEU A 133 -13.26 13.07 12.26
C LEU A 133 -13.58 12.49 10.88
N ASP A 134 -14.79 11.96 10.71
CA ASP A 134 -15.31 11.59 9.40
C ASP A 134 -15.87 12.80 8.63
N ASN A 135 -16.39 12.57 7.42
CA ASN A 135 -16.96 13.64 6.58
C ASN A 135 -18.22 14.31 7.18
N ALA A 136 -18.87 13.68 8.16
CA ALA A 136 -20.00 14.25 8.90
C ALA A 136 -19.54 14.96 10.19
N GLY A 137 -18.23 15.04 10.43
CA GLY A 137 -17.64 15.61 11.64
C GLY A 137 -17.83 14.73 12.89
N GLN A 138 -18.20 13.47 12.73
CA GLN A 138 -18.36 12.53 13.84
C GLN A 138 -17.02 11.90 14.20
N HIS A 139 -16.89 11.50 15.46
CA HIS A 139 -15.68 10.84 15.96
C HIS A 139 -15.55 9.46 15.33
N LYS A 140 -14.46 9.25 14.61
CA LYS A 140 -14.14 7.97 13.98
C LYS A 140 -13.15 7.17 14.82
N GLU A 141 -12.11 7.82 15.32
CA GLU A 141 -11.01 7.17 16.04
C GLU A 141 -10.36 8.13 17.04
N THR A 142 -9.69 7.59 18.05
CA THR A 142 -8.89 8.36 19.01
C THR A 142 -7.50 7.75 19.17
N ILE A 143 -6.47 8.57 18.99
CA ILE A 143 -5.06 8.17 19.01
C ILE A 143 -4.35 8.97 20.08
N ARG A 144 -3.70 8.29 21.03
CA ARG A 144 -2.88 8.95 22.06
C ARG A 144 -1.54 9.37 21.48
N ILE A 145 -1.12 10.59 21.78
CA ILE A 145 0.10 11.19 21.23
C ILE A 145 1.06 11.69 22.31
N ASP A 146 0.86 11.28 23.57
CA ASP A 146 1.69 11.70 24.72
C ASP A 146 3.20 11.50 24.51
N ASN A 147 3.59 10.52 23.67
CA ASN A 147 4.98 10.16 23.40
C ASN A 147 5.39 10.42 21.95
N TRP A 148 4.62 11.23 21.23
CA TRP A 148 4.94 11.59 19.85
C TRP A 148 5.90 12.78 19.83
N LYS A 149 6.77 12.77 18.83
CA LYS A 149 7.58 13.93 18.48
C LYS A 149 6.87 14.78 17.45
N ARG A 150 7.33 16.02 17.27
CA ARG A 150 6.76 16.95 16.32
C ARG A 150 6.69 16.41 14.89
N GLU A 151 7.76 15.80 14.42
CA GLU A 151 7.86 15.21 13.07
C GLU A 151 6.83 14.10 12.83
N HIS A 152 6.52 13.31 13.86
CA HIS A 152 5.52 12.23 13.75
C HIS A 152 4.11 12.80 13.61
N MET A 153 3.78 13.88 14.35
CA MET A 153 2.49 14.56 14.19
C MET A 153 2.35 15.13 12.78
N LEU A 154 3.39 15.79 12.28
CA LEU A 154 3.39 16.39 10.94
C LEU A 154 3.20 15.34 9.86
N GLN A 155 3.99 14.26 9.90
CA GLN A 155 3.89 13.17 8.94
C GLN A 155 2.49 12.54 8.98
N PHE A 156 2.02 12.17 10.18
CA PHE A 156 0.71 11.53 10.34
C PHE A 156 -0.42 12.41 9.83
N LEU A 157 -0.45 13.69 10.19
CA LEU A 157 -1.52 14.60 9.77
C LEU A 157 -1.49 14.87 8.26
N ARG A 158 -0.30 14.96 7.64
CA ARG A 158 -0.18 15.11 6.17
C ARG A 158 -0.69 13.89 5.42
N GLU A 159 -0.40 12.69 5.92
CA GLU A 159 -0.81 11.45 5.28
C GLU A 159 -2.30 11.13 5.50
N LYS A 160 -2.84 11.50 6.68
CA LYS A 160 -4.15 10.99 7.12
C LYS A 160 -5.26 12.04 7.11
N VAL A 161 -4.96 13.34 7.08
CA VAL A 161 -6.00 14.39 7.13
C VAL A 161 -6.08 15.11 5.80
N LYS A 162 -7.32 15.35 5.32
CA LYS A 162 -7.54 16.13 4.10
C LYS A 162 -6.91 17.51 4.22
N THR A 163 -6.06 17.84 3.26
CA THR A 163 -5.60 19.21 3.00
C THR A 163 -6.75 19.94 2.31
N THR A 164 -7.26 21.00 2.95
CA THR A 164 -8.33 21.85 2.40
C THR A 164 -7.78 22.76 1.32
#